data_AF-A0A8X6TWK7-F1
#
_entry.id   AF-A0A8X6TWK7-F1
#
_cell.length_a   1.000
_cell.length_b   1.000
_cell.length_c   1.000
_cell.angle_alpha   90.00
_cell.angle_beta   90.00
_cell.angle_gamma   90.00
#
_symmetry.space_group_name_H-M   'P 1'
#
loop_
_entity.id
_entity.type
_entity.pdbx_description
1 polymer ?
#
loop_
_entity_poly.entity_id
_entity_poly.type
_entity_poly.pdbx_seq_one_letter_code
_entity_poly.pdbx_strand_id
1 'polypeptide(L)'
;LESKANAPPPKSFRLPSEVMKFSVYMIEKYGEDYKAMAKDPKNYYQDTPAVIRRKINRFKNTPCQWNGYLRTKGLIEGEPKPDEYHIDINEITN
;
A
#
# COMPACT_ATOMS: atom_id res chain seq x y z
N LEU A 1 9.55 21.15 -32.24
CA LEU A 1 10.56 20.86 -31.19
C LEU A 1 10.10 19.60 -30.46
N GLU A 2 10.44 18.44 -31.00
CA GLU A 2 9.96 17.12 -30.55
C GLU A 2 10.98 16.49 -29.60
N SER A 3 11.06 16.93 -28.35
CA SER A 3 12.15 16.50 -27.46
C SER A 3 11.70 16.23 -26.03
N LYS A 4 10.59 15.50 -25.83
CA LYS A 4 10.17 15.02 -24.50
C LYS A 4 9.40 13.69 -24.53
N ALA A 5 9.94 12.59 -25.05
CA ALA A 5 9.32 11.27 -24.83
C ALA A 5 10.22 10.08 -25.24
N ASN A 6 11.38 9.88 -24.61
CA ASN A 6 12.10 8.60 -24.79
C ASN A 6 12.82 8.09 -23.53
N ALA A 7 12.34 8.46 -22.34
CA ALA A 7 12.67 7.69 -21.15
C ALA A 7 11.66 6.54 -21.06
N PRO A 8 12.10 5.27 -20.98
CA PRO A 8 11.21 4.20 -20.56
C PRO A 8 10.55 4.65 -19.24
N PRO A 9 9.21 4.57 -19.10
CA PRO A 9 8.59 4.90 -17.82
C PRO A 9 9.32 4.09 -16.76
N PRO A 10 9.80 4.74 -15.67
CA PRO A 10 10.54 4.03 -14.64
C PRO A 10 9.69 2.83 -14.25
N LYS A 11 10.27 1.62 -14.30
CA LYS A 11 9.60 0.39 -13.83
C LYS A 11 9.30 0.62 -12.37
N SER A 12 8.11 1.15 -12.08
CA SER A 12 7.71 1.40 -10.71
C SER A 12 7.61 0.04 -10.06
N PHE A 13 8.49 -0.19 -9.10
CA PHE A 13 8.42 -1.38 -8.27
C PHE A 13 7.07 -1.30 -7.56
N ARG A 14 6.13 -2.19 -7.93
CA ARG A 14 4.80 -2.28 -7.33
C ARG A 14 4.68 -3.57 -6.56
N LEU A 15 4.06 -3.50 -5.39
CA LEU A 15 3.66 -4.70 -4.67
C LEU A 15 2.44 -5.33 -5.34
N PRO A 16 2.29 -6.66 -5.22
CA PRO A 16 1.04 -7.32 -5.56
C PRO A 16 -0.15 -6.66 -4.86
N SER A 17 -1.30 -6.58 -5.54
CA SER A 17 -2.53 -5.98 -5.00
C SER A 17 -2.91 -6.58 -3.66
N GLU A 18 -2.83 -7.90 -3.52
CA GLU A 18 -3.18 -8.62 -2.29
C GLU A 18 -2.32 -8.19 -1.10
N VAL A 19 -1.02 -8.01 -1.32
CA VAL A 19 -0.09 -7.57 -0.25
C VAL A 19 -0.39 -6.13 0.14
N MET A 20 -0.73 -5.27 -0.82
CA MET A 20 -1.15 -3.90 -0.58
C MET A 20 -2.47 -3.86 0.20
N LYS A 21 -3.53 -4.56 -0.26
CA LYS A 21 -4.84 -4.62 0.39
C LYS A 21 -4.73 -5.16 1.82
N PHE A 22 -3.96 -6.24 2.01
CA PHE A 22 -3.66 -6.79 3.33
C PHE A 22 -2.96 -5.76 4.23
N SER A 23 -1.96 -5.05 3.71
CA SER A 23 -1.23 -4.03 4.48
C SER A 23 -2.14 -2.87 4.89
N VAL A 24 -2.96 -2.37 3.97
CA VAL A 24 -3.96 -1.32 4.26
C VAL A 24 -4.94 -1.79 5.31
N TYR A 25 -5.56 -2.97 5.15
CA TYR A 25 -6.49 -3.55 6.12
C TYR A 25 -5.89 -3.63 7.53
N MET A 26 -4.67 -4.15 7.65
CA MET A 26 -4.00 -4.32 8.93
C MET A 26 -3.67 -2.98 9.59
N ILE A 27 -3.18 -2.00 8.81
CA ILE A 27 -2.89 -0.64 9.31
C ILE A 27 -4.18 0.03 9.81
N GLU A 28 -5.26 -0.08 9.05
CA GLU A 28 -6.56 0.54 9.40
C GLU A 28 -7.15 -0.03 10.67
N LYS A 29 -7.12 -1.37 10.82
CA LYS A 29 -7.77 -2.07 11.92
C LYS A 29 -6.94 -2.11 13.20
N TYR A 30 -5.62 -2.25 13.08
CA TYR A 30 -4.73 -2.52 14.21
C TYR A 30 -3.61 -1.48 14.40
N GLY A 31 -3.40 -0.57 13.45
CA GLY A 31 -2.34 0.44 13.51
C GLY A 31 -0.94 -0.18 13.51
N GLU A 32 -0.28 -0.17 14.68
CA GLU A 32 1.06 -0.74 14.89
C GLU A 32 1.06 -1.99 15.80
N ASP A 33 -0.11 -2.50 16.20
CA ASP A 33 -0.20 -3.74 16.98
C ASP A 33 -0.04 -4.98 16.09
N TYR A 34 1.22 -5.30 15.75
CA TYR A 34 1.55 -6.47 14.94
C TYR A 34 1.21 -7.81 15.62
N LYS A 35 1.06 -7.84 16.95
CA LYS A 35 0.66 -9.06 17.66
C LYS A 35 -0.82 -9.33 17.46
N ALA A 36 -1.65 -8.29 17.45
CA ALA A 36 -3.06 -8.40 17.11
C ALA A 36 -3.25 -8.77 15.63
N MET A 37 -2.49 -8.16 14.71
CA MET A 37 -2.53 -8.49 13.27
C MET A 37 -2.26 -9.97 13.00
N ALA A 38 -1.33 -10.59 13.73
CA ALA A 38 -0.99 -12.00 13.54
C ALA A 38 -2.15 -12.95 13.90
N LYS A 39 -3.07 -12.51 14.76
CA LYS A 39 -4.26 -13.28 15.19
C LYS A 39 -5.49 -13.03 14.32
N ASP A 40 -5.41 -12.09 13.38
CA ASP A 40 -6.55 -11.73 12.54
C ASP A 40 -6.89 -12.84 11.54
N PRO A 41 -8.18 -13.14 11.28
CA PRO A 41 -8.59 -14.18 10.33
C PRO A 41 -8.18 -13.91 8.88
N LYS A 42 -7.96 -12.64 8.47
CA LYS A 42 -7.41 -12.31 7.13
C LYS A 42 -5.91 -12.67 7.03
N ASN A 43 -5.22 -12.99 8.14
CA ASN A 43 -3.87 -13.56 8.13
C ASN A 43 -3.87 -15.05 7.76
N TYR A 44 -4.33 -15.38 6.55
CA TYR A 44 -4.50 -16.76 6.08
C TYR A 44 -3.21 -17.59 6.14
N TYR A 45 -2.08 -16.96 5.81
CA TYR A 45 -0.76 -17.61 5.81
C TYR A 45 -0.10 -17.68 7.19
N GLN A 46 -0.79 -17.23 8.24
CA GLN A 46 -0.29 -17.24 9.62
C GLN A 46 1.06 -16.53 9.74
N ASP A 47 1.23 -15.41 9.02
CA ASP A 47 2.44 -14.62 9.07
C ASP A 47 2.74 -14.21 10.52
N THR A 48 4.00 -14.34 10.92
CA THR A 48 4.45 -13.85 12.22
C THR A 48 4.36 -12.32 12.28
N PRO A 49 4.27 -11.72 13.48
CA PRO A 49 4.28 -10.25 13.62
C PRO A 49 5.45 -9.57 12.89
N ALA A 50 6.62 -10.21 12.87
CA ALA A 50 7.81 -9.71 12.18
C ALA A 50 7.65 -9.72 10.65
N VAL A 51 7.00 -10.74 10.09
CA VAL A 51 6.72 -10.83 8.64
C VAL A 51 5.66 -9.80 8.24
N ILE A 52 4.59 -9.65 9.02
CA ILE A 52 3.55 -8.62 8.79
C ILE A 52 4.17 -7.22 8.81
N ARG A 53 5.01 -6.93 9.80
CA ARG A 53 5.76 -5.67 9.88
C ARG A 53 6.61 -5.42 8.63
N ARG A 54 7.31 -6.45 8.13
CA ARG A 54 8.10 -6.33 6.89
C ARG A 54 7.22 -6.04 5.67
N LYS A 55 6.05 -6.68 5.54
CA LYS A 55 5.09 -6.42 4.46
C LYS A 55 4.58 -4.98 4.49
N ILE A 56 4.14 -4.51 5.65
CA ILE A 56 3.68 -3.13 5.86
C ILE A 56 4.80 -2.13 5.56
N ASN A 57 6.02 -2.38 6.04
CA ASN A 57 7.15 -1.50 5.76
C ASN A 57 7.47 -1.45 4.28
N ARG A 58 7.40 -2.58 3.56
CA ARG A 58 7.60 -2.61 2.11
C ARG A 58 6.54 -1.78 1.38
N PHE A 59 5.29 -1.84 1.84
CA PHE A 59 4.20 -1.01 1.33
C PHE A 59 4.46 0.49 1.56
N LYS A 60 4.82 0.90 2.78
CA LYS A 60 5.19 2.29 3.10
C LYS A 60 6.38 2.79 2.24
N ASN A 61 7.33 1.91 1.93
CA ASN A 61 8.49 2.21 1.08
C ASN A 61 8.20 2.15 -0.43
N THR A 62 6.95 1.92 -0.84
CA THR A 62 6.53 1.88 -2.24
C THR A 62 5.69 3.13 -2.55
N PRO A 63 6.31 4.24 -3.03
CA PRO A 63 5.64 5.54 -3.09
C PRO A 63 4.36 5.55 -3.92
N CYS A 64 4.34 4.84 -5.05
CA CYS A 64 3.17 4.81 -5.93
C CYS A 64 1.92 4.20 -5.26
N GLN A 65 2.09 3.30 -4.28
CA GLN A 65 0.98 2.69 -3.56
C GLN A 65 0.74 3.41 -2.21
N TRP A 66 1.79 3.80 -1.51
CA TRP A 66 1.68 4.52 -0.25
C TRP A 66 1.04 5.91 -0.44
N ASN A 67 1.42 6.65 -1.47
CA ASN A 67 0.80 7.94 -1.79
C ASN A 67 -0.70 7.78 -2.10
N GLY A 68 -1.07 6.72 -2.84
CA GLY A 68 -2.48 6.41 -3.09
C GLY A 68 -3.28 6.29 -1.79
N TYR A 69 -2.73 5.57 -0.81
CA TYR A 69 -3.34 5.42 0.51
C TYR A 69 -3.40 6.75 1.28
N LEU A 70 -2.30 7.52 1.28
CA LEU A 70 -2.25 8.82 1.94
C LEU A 70 -3.25 9.83 1.33
N ARG A 71 -3.48 9.78 0.02
CA ARG A 71 -4.52 10.59 -0.65
C ARG A 71 -5.91 10.20 -0.20
N THR A 72 -6.22 8.91 -0.15
CA THR A 72 -7.52 8.44 0.35
C THR A 72 -7.75 8.86 1.79
N LYS A 73 -6.69 9.02 2.58
CA LYS A 73 -6.72 9.59 3.94
C LYS A 73 -6.77 11.12 4.02
N GLY A 74 -6.60 11.84 2.91
CA GLY A 74 -6.50 13.30 2.90
C GLY A 74 -5.20 13.85 3.51
N LEU A 75 -4.16 13.02 3.63
CA LEU A 75 -2.87 13.40 4.25
C LEU A 75 -1.90 14.05 3.26
N ILE A 76 -2.15 13.92 1.96
CA ILE A 76 -1.39 14.59 0.92
C ILE A 76 -2.34 15.25 -0.09
N GLU A 77 -2.02 16.49 -0.45
CA GLU A 77 -2.78 17.31 -1.40
C GLU A 77 -2.20 17.19 -2.82
N GLY A 78 -2.98 17.62 -3.81
CA GLY A 78 -2.60 17.62 -5.23
C GLY A 78 -3.14 16.44 -6.04
N GLU A 79 -2.91 16.48 -7.34
CA GLU A 79 -3.43 15.47 -8.28
C GLU A 79 -2.67 14.14 -8.16
N PRO A 80 -3.37 12.99 -8.23
CA PRO A 80 -2.72 11.70 -8.27
C PRO A 80 -1.86 11.60 -9.54
N LYS A 81 -0.64 11.10 -9.40
CA LYS A 81 0.20 10.85 -10.57
C LYS A 81 -0.37 9.70 -11.39
N PRO A 82 -0.17 9.64 -12.72
CA PRO A 82 -0.69 8.56 -13.55
C PRO A 82 -0.20 7.16 -13.14
N ASP A 83 0.93 7.08 -12.45
CA ASP A 83 1.52 5.83 -11.94
C ASP A 83 1.07 5.45 -10.52
N GLU A 84 0.33 6.33 -9.81
CA GLU A 84 -0.19 6.08 -8.47
C GLU A 84 -1.37 5.11 -8.50
N TYR A 85 -1.45 4.26 -7.46
CA TYR A 85 -2.51 3.26 -7.34
C TYR A 85 -3.73 3.88 -6.65
N HIS A 86 -4.92 3.72 -7.24
CA HIS A 86 -6.16 4.11 -6.58
C HIS A 86 -6.53 3.07 -5.51
N ILE A 87 -6.54 3.50 -4.24
CA ILE A 87 -6.86 2.64 -3.10
C ILE A 87 -8.23 3.06 -2.55
N ASP A 88 -9.23 2.18 -2.70
CA ASP A 88 -10.52 2.34 -2.04
C ASP A 88 -10.46 1.63 -0.67
N ILE A 89 -10.38 2.42 0.41
CA ILE A 89 -10.25 1.86 1.76
C ILE A 89 -11.53 1.13 2.16
N ASN A 90 -12.70 1.63 1.76
CA ASN A 90 -13.99 1.04 2.12
C ASN A 90 -14.14 -0.38 1.54
N GLU A 91 -13.73 -0.59 0.28
CA GLU A 91 -13.71 -1.92 -0.35
C GLU A 91 -12.79 -2.90 0.42
N ILE A 92 -11.66 -2.41 0.92
CA ILE A 92 -10.65 -3.25 1.59
C ILE A 92 -11.07 -3.62 3.02
N THR A 93 -11.74 -2.70 3.71
CA THR A 93 -12.14 -2.86 5.11
C THR A 93 -13.49 -3.52 5.30
N ASN A 94 -14.37 -3.51 4.28
CA ASN A 94 -15.56 -4.35 4.24
C ASN A 94 -15.21 -5.86 4.19
#